data_AF-A0A959ETI8-F1
#
_entry.id   AF-A0A959ETI8-F1
#
_cell.length_a   1.000
_cell.length_b   1.000
_cell.length_c   1.000
_cell.angle_alpha   90.00
_cell.angle_beta   90.00
_cell.angle_gamma   90.00
#
_symmetry.space_group_name_H-M   'P 1'
#
loop_
_entity.id
_entity.type
_entity.pdbx_description
1 polymer ?
#
loop_
_entity_poly.entity_id
_entity_poly.type
_entity_poly.pdbx_seq_one_letter_code
_entity_poly.pdbx_strand_id
1 'polypeptide(L)'
;MRHLTVSKLLPFLVTLLLLPLLAPAQEIPFAYPYGSVKPLRNLADFNLQTKLNEKISENPHWQDLVTTRKMAVGLVDLRDPRNVKFARINGNIMMYAASLPKIAILLAAMDALEKGELKETKEILADLRLMIARSDNQASTRMIDRLGYEKIESVLTDPRYELYDEQYGGGLWVGKRYAHEGQRYPDPLKGLSHAATVSQVCRFYYLLVYGQLVSYERSKQMLQIMGEPELHHKFVNTLDKIAPDAKLYRKSGSWR
;
A
#
# COMPACT_ATOMS: atom_id res chain seq x y z
N MET A 1 22.82 -64.85 -56.22
CA MET A 1 22.07 -64.65 -54.96
C MET A 1 22.22 -63.19 -54.55
N ARG A 2 21.11 -62.48 -54.36
CA ARG A 2 21.07 -61.05 -54.02
C ARG A 2 21.41 -60.86 -52.55
N HIS A 3 22.40 -60.03 -52.22
CA HIS A 3 22.63 -59.58 -50.85
C HIS A 3 21.93 -58.23 -50.62
N LEU A 4 20.94 -58.22 -49.72
CA LEU A 4 20.34 -57.01 -49.17
C LEU A 4 21.30 -56.37 -48.16
N THR A 5 21.61 -55.10 -48.36
CA THR A 5 22.24 -54.23 -47.36
C THR A 5 21.17 -53.59 -46.47
N VAL A 6 21.25 -53.86 -45.17
CA VAL A 6 20.39 -53.29 -44.13
C VAL A 6 20.77 -51.82 -43.90
N SER A 7 19.83 -50.89 -44.10
CA SER A 7 20.02 -49.48 -43.73
C SER A 7 19.82 -49.32 -42.21
N LYS A 8 20.76 -48.64 -41.55
CA LYS A 8 20.65 -48.28 -40.14
C LYS A 8 19.80 -47.01 -40.04
N LEU A 9 18.57 -47.13 -39.55
CA LEU A 9 17.76 -45.99 -39.11
C LEU A 9 18.33 -45.46 -37.78
N LEU A 10 18.73 -44.19 -37.79
CA LEU A 10 19.16 -43.44 -36.61
C LEU A 10 17.90 -42.95 -35.85
N PRO A 11 17.75 -43.17 -34.53
CA PRO A 11 16.60 -42.66 -33.80
C PRO A 11 16.74 -41.14 -33.60
N PHE A 12 15.79 -40.38 -34.14
CA PHE A 12 15.66 -38.95 -33.86
C PHE A 12 15.17 -38.77 -32.42
N LEU A 13 16.06 -38.37 -31.52
CA LEU A 13 15.72 -37.99 -30.16
C LEU A 13 15.14 -36.57 -30.18
N VAL A 14 13.82 -36.44 -30.15
CA VAL A 14 13.15 -35.13 -30.01
C VAL A 14 13.32 -34.67 -28.57
N THR A 15 14.26 -33.75 -28.33
CA THR A 15 14.45 -33.11 -27.03
C THR A 15 13.39 -32.02 -26.88
N LEU A 16 12.34 -32.29 -26.11
CA LEU A 16 11.32 -31.29 -25.77
C LEU A 16 11.95 -30.28 -24.79
N LEU A 17 12.40 -29.13 -25.31
CA LEU A 17 12.84 -27.99 -24.50
C LEU A 17 11.62 -27.47 -23.70
N LEU A 18 11.54 -27.84 -22.43
CA LEU A 18 10.66 -27.18 -21.46
C LEU A 18 11.17 -25.75 -21.24
N LEU A 19 10.63 -24.81 -22.04
CA LEU A 19 10.73 -23.40 -21.71
C LEU A 19 9.99 -23.17 -20.38
N PRO A 20 10.63 -22.59 -19.36
CA PRO A 20 9.93 -22.24 -18.14
C PRO A 20 8.84 -21.23 -18.50
N LEU A 21 7.57 -21.59 -18.27
CA LEU A 21 6.48 -20.61 -18.31
C LEU A 21 6.76 -19.57 -17.22
N LEU A 22 7.25 -18.40 -17.63
CA LEU A 22 7.17 -17.19 -16.82
C LEU A 22 5.68 -16.94 -16.57
N ALA A 23 5.20 -17.26 -15.37
CA ALA A 23 3.86 -16.90 -14.97
C ALA A 23 3.74 -15.36 -15.09
N PRO A 24 2.78 -14.82 -15.85
CA PRO A 24 2.57 -13.38 -15.90
C PRO A 24 2.43 -12.81 -14.49
N ALA A 25 3.06 -11.64 -14.27
CA ALA A 25 2.92 -10.91 -13.02
C ALA A 25 1.42 -10.73 -12.71
N GLN A 26 1.04 -11.00 -11.47
CA GLN A 26 -0.37 -10.93 -11.07
C GLN A 26 -0.89 -9.50 -11.28
N GLU A 27 -1.92 -9.35 -12.10
CA GLU A 27 -2.53 -8.04 -12.34
C GLU A 27 -3.28 -7.58 -11.08
N ILE A 28 -3.04 -6.33 -10.69
CA ILE A 28 -3.71 -5.67 -9.56
C ILE A 28 -4.47 -4.44 -10.08
N PRO A 29 -5.65 -4.11 -9.50
CA PRO A 29 -6.27 -4.79 -8.37
C PRO A 29 -6.89 -6.14 -8.75
N PHE A 30 -6.90 -7.08 -7.81
CA PHE A 30 -7.56 -8.37 -7.96
C PHE A 30 -9.06 -8.16 -8.19
N ALA A 31 -9.63 -8.83 -9.20
CA ALA A 31 -11.04 -8.74 -9.54
C ALA A 31 -11.93 -9.50 -8.53
N TYR A 32 -12.04 -8.97 -7.32
CA TYR A 32 -12.90 -9.51 -6.26
C TYR A 32 -14.20 -8.70 -6.15
N PRO A 33 -15.36 -9.35 -5.91
CA PRO A 33 -16.60 -8.64 -5.64
C PRO A 33 -16.46 -7.66 -4.47
N TYR A 34 -17.11 -6.51 -4.56
CA TYR A 34 -17.08 -5.51 -3.50
C TYR A 34 -17.62 -6.09 -2.17
N GLY A 35 -16.94 -5.83 -1.06
CA GLY A 35 -17.28 -6.30 0.27
C GLY A 35 -16.95 -7.78 0.54
N SER A 36 -16.36 -8.51 -0.41
CA SER A 36 -16.07 -9.94 -0.26
C SER A 36 -14.78 -10.27 0.51
N VAL A 37 -13.96 -9.25 0.80
CA VAL A 37 -12.67 -9.44 1.46
C VAL A 37 -12.82 -9.58 2.97
N LYS A 38 -12.09 -10.54 3.56
CA LYS A 38 -12.06 -10.72 5.01
C LYS A 38 -11.41 -9.49 5.66
N PRO A 39 -11.90 -9.02 6.83
CA PRO A 39 -11.23 -7.97 7.58
C PRO A 39 -9.78 -8.34 7.90
N LEU A 40 -8.81 -7.47 7.57
CA LEU A 40 -7.38 -7.75 7.76
C LEU A 40 -7.02 -8.18 9.19
N ARG A 41 -7.71 -7.61 10.19
CA ARG A 41 -7.54 -7.97 11.62
C ARG A 41 -7.80 -9.46 11.91
N ASN A 42 -8.63 -10.12 11.10
CA ASN A 42 -8.97 -11.54 11.21
C ASN A 42 -8.00 -12.45 10.43
N LEU A 43 -6.99 -11.88 9.78
CA LEU A 43 -6.00 -12.59 8.97
C LEU A 43 -4.65 -12.70 9.68
N ALA A 44 -4.60 -12.44 10.99
CA ALA A 44 -3.39 -12.60 11.80
C ALA A 44 -2.89 -14.05 11.71
N ASP A 45 -1.65 -14.24 11.27
CA ASP A 45 -1.04 -15.56 11.09
C ASP A 45 0.11 -15.75 12.09
N PHE A 46 0.01 -16.80 12.90
CA PHE A 46 0.99 -17.08 13.95
C PHE A 46 2.39 -17.30 13.40
N ASN A 47 2.53 -18.07 12.31
CA ASN A 47 3.84 -18.40 11.74
C ASN A 47 4.52 -17.17 11.12
N LEU A 48 3.76 -16.33 10.40
CA LEU A 48 4.25 -15.08 9.86
C LEU A 48 4.64 -14.10 10.98
N GLN A 49 3.85 -14.04 12.05
CA GLN A 49 4.15 -13.22 13.22
C GLN A 49 5.44 -13.65 13.92
N THR A 50 5.63 -14.95 14.14
CA THR A 50 6.85 -15.49 14.75
C THR A 50 8.08 -15.14 13.91
N LYS A 51 8.02 -15.35 12.59
CA LYS A 51 9.12 -15.00 11.67
C LYS A 51 9.41 -13.50 11.65
N LEU A 52 8.38 -12.66 11.69
CA LEU A 52 8.56 -11.21 11.76
C LEU A 52 9.26 -10.81 13.07
N ASN A 53 8.86 -11.39 14.20
CA ASN A 53 9.47 -11.12 15.50
C ASN A 53 10.94 -11.57 15.52
N GLU A 54 11.24 -12.77 15.04
CA GLU A 54 12.61 -13.29 14.91
C GLU A 54 13.48 -12.37 14.05
N LYS A 55 12.96 -11.92 12.89
CA LYS A 55 13.74 -11.07 12.00
C LYS A 55 14.05 -9.69 12.60
N ILE A 56 13.16 -9.17 13.43
CA ILE A 56 13.38 -7.91 14.14
C ILE A 56 14.38 -8.10 15.29
N SER A 57 14.33 -9.23 16.01
CA SER A 57 15.22 -9.50 17.13
C SER A 57 16.66 -9.81 16.72
N GLU A 58 16.90 -10.27 15.49
CA GLU A 58 18.24 -10.41 14.91
C GLU A 58 19.05 -9.10 14.90
N ASN A 59 18.39 -7.94 14.93
CA ASN A 59 19.05 -6.64 15.00
C ASN A 59 18.71 -5.96 16.36
N PRO A 60 19.66 -5.89 17.30
CA PRO A 60 19.42 -5.31 18.63
C PRO A 60 18.87 -3.88 18.60
N HIS A 61 19.28 -3.06 17.62
CA HIS A 61 18.79 -1.70 17.48
C HIS A 61 17.31 -1.67 17.05
N TRP A 62 16.91 -2.54 16.12
CA TRP A 62 15.50 -2.67 15.72
C TRP A 62 14.64 -3.21 16.86
N GLN A 63 15.15 -4.19 17.60
CA GLN A 63 14.51 -4.72 18.80
C GLN A 63 14.27 -3.61 19.84
N ASP A 64 15.26 -2.76 20.11
CA ASP A 64 15.12 -1.61 21.01
C ASP A 64 14.06 -0.62 20.51
N LEU A 65 14.11 -0.24 19.23
CA LEU A 65 13.13 0.70 18.66
C LEU A 65 11.69 0.16 18.73
N VAL A 66 11.49 -1.14 18.51
CA VAL A 66 10.19 -1.78 18.68
C VAL A 66 9.78 -1.81 20.15
N THR A 67 10.67 -2.21 21.05
CA THR A 67 10.39 -2.32 22.49
C THR A 67 10.03 -0.96 23.08
N THR A 68 10.71 0.10 22.64
CA THR A 68 10.44 1.49 23.04
C THR A 68 9.34 2.17 22.22
N ARG A 69 8.63 1.43 21.36
CA ARG A 69 7.54 1.89 20.48
C ARG A 69 7.91 3.07 19.56
N LYS A 70 9.18 3.17 19.18
CA LYS A 70 9.71 4.12 18.18
C LYS A 70 9.72 3.54 16.76
N MET A 71 9.50 2.24 16.63
CA MET A 71 9.30 1.56 15.35
C MET A 71 8.05 0.68 15.39
N ALA A 72 7.28 0.72 14.31
CA ALA A 72 6.16 -0.18 14.06
C ALA A 72 6.33 -0.80 12.66
N VAL A 73 5.98 -2.07 12.52
CA VAL A 73 6.18 -2.84 11.29
C VAL A 73 4.95 -3.69 11.02
N GLY A 74 4.54 -3.79 9.77
CA GLY A 74 3.39 -4.57 9.35
C GLY A 74 3.68 -5.24 8.01
N LEU A 75 3.26 -6.49 7.90
CA LEU A 75 3.48 -7.31 6.72
C LEU A 75 2.20 -8.05 6.37
N VAL A 76 1.68 -7.79 5.17
CA VAL A 76 0.57 -8.53 4.59
C VAL A 76 1.15 -9.39 3.45
N ASP A 77 1.09 -10.70 3.61
CA ASP A 77 1.52 -11.65 2.59
C ASP A 77 0.35 -11.90 1.62
N LEU A 78 0.57 -11.46 0.37
CA LEU A 78 -0.41 -11.49 -0.71
C LEU A 78 -0.05 -12.51 -1.81
N ARG A 79 0.93 -13.39 -1.57
CA ARG A 79 1.38 -14.38 -2.57
C ARG A 79 0.26 -15.29 -3.05
N ASP A 80 -0.70 -15.61 -2.17
CA ASP A 80 -1.97 -16.24 -2.52
C ASP A 80 -3.12 -15.33 -2.05
N PRO A 81 -3.82 -14.63 -2.97
CA PRO A 81 -4.93 -13.76 -2.59
C PRO A 81 -6.13 -14.47 -1.96
N ARG A 82 -6.17 -15.81 -1.98
CA ARG A 82 -7.20 -16.58 -1.27
C ARG A 82 -6.77 -16.96 0.14
N ASN A 83 -5.48 -16.84 0.45
CA ASN A 83 -4.86 -17.23 1.72
C ASN A 83 -3.91 -16.14 2.22
N VAL A 84 -4.46 -14.94 2.43
CA VAL A 84 -3.72 -13.79 2.94
C VAL A 84 -3.34 -13.99 4.40
N LYS A 85 -2.11 -13.61 4.73
CA LYS A 85 -1.58 -13.66 6.10
C LYS A 85 -1.12 -12.29 6.53
N PHE A 86 -1.33 -11.97 7.79
CA PHE A 86 -0.99 -10.68 8.35
C PHE A 86 -0.16 -10.84 9.62
N ALA A 87 0.90 -10.05 9.74
CA ALA A 87 1.70 -9.91 10.94
C ALA A 87 2.00 -8.44 11.20
N ARG A 88 2.11 -8.07 12.47
CA ARG A 88 2.37 -6.69 12.87
C ARG A 88 3.09 -6.60 14.21
N ILE A 89 3.89 -5.55 14.36
CA ILE A 89 4.55 -5.16 15.59
C ILE A 89 4.20 -3.70 15.85
N ASN A 90 3.75 -3.38 17.06
CA ASN A 90 3.22 -2.05 17.41
C ASN A 90 2.12 -1.57 16.45
N GLY A 91 1.36 -2.50 15.88
CA GLY A 91 0.49 -2.21 14.74
C GLY A 91 -0.59 -1.15 14.99
N ASN A 92 -1.04 -1.01 16.24
CA ASN A 92 -2.07 -0.04 16.66
C ASN A 92 -1.50 1.15 17.44
N ILE A 93 -0.17 1.34 17.42
CA ILE A 93 0.44 2.52 18.03
C ILE A 93 0.31 3.69 17.04
N MET A 94 -0.40 4.74 17.45
CA MET A 94 -0.48 6.00 16.71
C MET A 94 0.87 6.70 16.72
N MET A 95 1.35 7.01 15.53
CA MET A 95 2.62 7.69 15.30
C MET A 95 2.42 8.89 14.42
N TYR A 96 3.23 9.94 14.64
CA TYR A 96 3.35 11.00 13.66
C TYR A 96 3.96 10.42 12.37
N ALA A 97 3.22 10.51 11.27
CA ALA A 97 3.49 9.76 10.06
C ALA A 97 4.02 10.64 8.91
N ALA A 98 4.36 11.91 9.19
CA ALA A 98 4.86 12.87 8.22
C ALA A 98 3.97 12.91 6.96
N SER A 99 4.52 12.68 5.76
CA SER A 99 3.77 12.68 4.49
C SER A 99 3.14 11.33 4.10
N LEU A 100 3.16 10.31 4.97
CA LEU A 100 2.46 9.05 4.70
C LEU A 100 0.94 9.23 4.59
N PRO A 101 0.26 10.01 5.46
CA PRO A 101 -1.19 10.20 5.40
C PRO A 101 -1.71 10.92 4.15
N LYS A 102 -0.84 11.33 3.21
CA LYS A 102 -1.27 11.78 1.87
C LYS A 102 -2.06 10.70 1.11
N ILE A 103 -1.91 9.42 1.46
CA ILE A 103 -2.78 8.35 0.93
C ILE A 103 -4.24 8.50 1.37
N ALA A 104 -4.50 9.09 2.53
CA ALA A 104 -5.85 9.42 2.98
C ALA A 104 -6.47 10.54 2.14
N ILE A 105 -5.68 11.56 1.79
CA ILE A 105 -6.11 12.64 0.90
C ILE A 105 -6.46 12.07 -0.48
N LEU A 106 -5.61 11.16 -0.99
CA LEU A 106 -5.88 10.48 -2.26
C LEU A 106 -7.21 9.71 -2.21
N LEU A 107 -7.45 8.92 -1.17
CA LEU A 107 -8.70 8.17 -1.01
C LEU A 107 -9.92 9.09 -0.91
N ALA A 108 -9.84 10.15 -0.10
CA ALA A 108 -10.92 11.12 0.04
C ALA A 108 -11.22 11.85 -1.28
N ALA A 109 -10.19 12.17 -2.07
CA ALA A 109 -10.35 12.72 -3.41
C ALA A 109 -11.05 11.73 -4.34
N MET A 110 -10.66 10.46 -4.35
CA MET A 110 -11.30 9.45 -5.18
C MET A 110 -12.78 9.23 -4.80
N ASP A 111 -13.10 9.23 -3.50
CA ASP A 111 -14.50 9.17 -3.03
C ASP A 111 -15.30 10.40 -3.47
N ALA A 112 -14.72 11.60 -3.39
CA ALA A 112 -15.36 12.84 -3.84
C ALA A 112 -15.57 12.87 -5.37
N LEU A 113 -14.58 12.42 -6.15
CA LEU A 113 -14.68 12.31 -7.60
C LEU A 113 -15.77 11.31 -8.01
N GLU A 114 -15.83 10.16 -7.34
CA GLU A 114 -16.86 9.12 -7.59
C GLU A 114 -18.27 9.63 -7.31
N LYS A 115 -18.43 10.42 -6.24
CA LYS A 115 -19.72 11.00 -5.84
C LYS A 115 -20.09 12.28 -6.60
N GLY A 116 -19.21 12.79 -7.46
CA GLY A 116 -19.40 14.04 -8.19
C GLY A 116 -19.30 15.31 -7.32
N GLU A 117 -18.83 15.18 -6.07
CA GLU A 117 -18.59 16.29 -5.13
C GLU A 117 -17.34 17.08 -5.52
N LEU A 118 -16.38 16.42 -6.18
CA LEU A 118 -15.21 17.02 -6.80
C LEU A 118 -15.27 16.78 -8.31
N LYS A 119 -15.10 17.83 -9.11
CA LYS A 119 -15.07 17.70 -10.58
C LYS A 119 -13.72 17.14 -11.02
N GLU A 120 -13.73 16.07 -11.82
CA GLU A 120 -12.49 15.53 -12.38
C GLU A 120 -11.93 16.46 -13.46
N THR A 121 -10.81 17.14 -13.16
CA THR A 121 -10.12 18.05 -14.08
C THR A 121 -8.65 17.65 -14.23
N LYS A 122 -8.02 18.08 -15.33
CA LYS A 122 -6.58 17.87 -15.54
C LYS A 122 -5.72 18.43 -14.39
N GLU A 123 -6.14 19.54 -13.80
CA GLU A 123 -5.45 20.17 -12.66
C GLU A 123 -5.51 19.28 -11.41
N ILE A 124 -6.69 18.74 -11.09
CA ILE A 124 -6.87 17.84 -9.93
C ILE A 124 -6.07 16.56 -10.11
N LEU A 125 -6.12 15.95 -11.31
CA LEU A 125 -5.35 14.75 -11.60
C LEU A 125 -3.84 15.00 -11.50
N ALA A 126 -3.35 16.16 -11.95
CA ALA A 126 -1.95 16.55 -11.81
C ALA A 126 -1.56 16.74 -10.34
N ASP A 127 -2.40 17.41 -9.54
CA ASP A 127 -2.15 17.61 -8.10
C ASP A 127 -2.11 16.29 -7.34
N LEU A 128 -3.03 15.36 -7.63
CA LEU A 128 -3.03 14.02 -7.04
C LEU A 128 -1.75 13.25 -7.38
N ARG A 129 -1.30 13.32 -8.63
CA ARG A 129 -0.05 12.68 -9.07
C ARG A 129 1.16 13.27 -8.36
N LEU A 130 1.32 14.60 -8.36
CA LEU A 130 2.43 15.30 -7.71
C LEU A 130 2.47 15.04 -6.19
N MET A 131 1.31 15.06 -5.54
CA MET A 131 1.16 14.78 -4.11
C MET A 131 1.70 13.39 -3.72
N ILE A 132 1.52 12.39 -4.58
CA ILE A 132 1.93 11.02 -4.30
C ILE A 132 3.34 10.74 -4.81
N ALA A 133 3.59 10.95 -6.10
CA ALA A 133 4.84 10.58 -6.78
C ALA A 133 6.05 11.36 -6.27
N ARG A 134 5.89 12.68 -6.06
CA ARG A 134 6.94 13.58 -5.55
C ARG A 134 6.79 13.93 -4.08
N SER A 135 5.73 13.43 -3.44
CA SER A 135 5.35 13.85 -2.09
C SER A 135 5.19 15.37 -1.97
N ASP A 136 4.74 16.06 -3.03
CA ASP A 136 4.70 17.52 -3.11
C ASP A 136 3.76 18.13 -2.05
N ASN A 137 4.27 19.08 -1.26
CA ASN A 137 3.53 19.69 -0.15
C ASN A 137 2.51 20.74 -0.60
N GLN A 138 2.78 21.45 -1.69
CA GLN A 138 1.85 22.47 -2.20
C GLN A 138 0.64 21.80 -2.86
N ALA A 139 0.86 20.77 -3.68
CA ALA A 139 -0.21 19.96 -4.26
C ALA A 139 -1.07 19.30 -3.17
N SER A 140 -0.44 18.79 -2.10
CA SER A 140 -1.17 18.25 -0.95
C SER A 140 -2.04 19.30 -0.28
N THR A 141 -1.50 20.50 -0.08
CA THR A 141 -2.23 21.62 0.54
C THR A 141 -3.42 22.03 -0.33
N ARG A 142 -3.24 22.18 -1.64
CA ARG A 142 -4.35 22.48 -2.55
C ARG A 142 -5.42 21.38 -2.53
N MET A 143 -5.04 20.10 -2.47
CA MET A 143 -6.01 19.01 -2.36
C MET A 143 -6.76 19.02 -1.03
N ILE A 144 -6.09 19.31 0.09
CA ILE A 144 -6.76 19.50 1.39
C ILE A 144 -7.75 20.67 1.29
N ASP A 145 -7.35 21.79 0.69
CA ASP A 145 -8.19 22.98 0.58
C ASP A 145 -9.43 22.78 -0.29
N ARG A 146 -9.34 21.91 -1.31
CA ARG A 146 -10.50 21.54 -2.15
C ARG A 146 -11.46 20.57 -1.44
N LEU A 147 -10.95 19.73 -0.53
CA LEU A 147 -11.74 18.69 0.13
C LEU A 147 -12.32 19.14 1.48
N GLY A 148 -11.54 19.85 2.30
CA GLY A 148 -11.82 20.07 3.71
C GLY A 148 -11.40 18.89 4.60
N TYR A 149 -11.17 19.15 5.90
CA TYR A 149 -10.75 18.12 6.84
C TYR A 149 -11.89 17.14 7.15
N GLU A 150 -13.11 17.65 7.27
CA GLU A 150 -14.32 16.90 7.57
C GLU A 150 -14.63 15.87 6.46
N LYS A 151 -14.38 16.23 5.19
CA LYS A 151 -14.49 15.28 4.08
C LYS A 151 -13.47 14.16 4.21
N ILE A 152 -12.21 14.51 4.50
CA ILE A 152 -11.14 13.50 4.66
C ILE A 152 -11.45 12.59 5.85
N GLU A 153 -11.83 13.16 6.99
CA GLU A 153 -12.24 12.41 8.18
C GLU A 153 -13.41 11.47 7.89
N SER A 154 -14.51 11.97 7.30
CA SER A 154 -15.70 11.15 7.04
C SER A 154 -15.42 9.92 6.16
N VAL A 155 -14.45 10.02 5.25
CA VAL A 155 -14.01 8.87 4.45
C VAL A 155 -13.13 7.91 5.26
N LEU A 156 -12.32 8.41 6.19
CA LEU A 156 -11.47 7.58 7.04
C LEU A 156 -12.25 6.84 8.13
N THR A 157 -13.30 7.47 8.66
CA THR A 157 -14.19 6.89 9.68
C THR A 157 -15.38 6.15 9.08
N ASP A 158 -15.49 6.10 7.75
CA ASP A 158 -16.56 5.38 7.05
C ASP A 158 -16.57 3.89 7.46
N PRO A 159 -17.71 3.33 7.92
CA PRO A 159 -17.81 1.93 8.33
C PRO A 159 -17.43 0.92 7.25
N ARG A 160 -17.44 1.31 5.96
CA ARG A 160 -16.96 0.47 4.86
C ARG A 160 -15.47 0.14 5.00
N TYR A 161 -14.69 1.06 5.57
CA TYR A 161 -13.23 0.94 5.64
C TYR A 161 -12.70 0.93 7.07
N GLU A 162 -13.19 1.82 7.95
CA GLU A 162 -12.69 2.01 9.32
C GLU A 162 -11.17 2.26 9.34
N LEU A 163 -10.67 3.09 8.42
CA LEU A 163 -9.25 3.44 8.30
C LEU A 163 -8.76 4.40 9.40
N TYR A 164 -9.70 4.99 10.13
CA TYR A 164 -9.52 5.56 11.46
C TYR A 164 -10.62 5.01 12.38
N ASP A 165 -10.22 4.31 13.44
CA ASP A 165 -11.13 3.65 14.37
C ASP A 165 -10.61 3.82 15.80
N GLU A 166 -11.29 4.65 16.59
CA GLU A 166 -10.86 5.00 17.95
C GLU A 166 -10.80 3.79 18.87
N GLN A 167 -11.69 2.82 18.69
CA GLN A 167 -11.75 1.61 19.53
C GLN A 167 -10.54 0.70 19.28
N TYR A 168 -9.86 0.86 18.14
CA TYR A 168 -8.72 0.03 17.74
C TYR A 168 -7.42 0.84 17.61
N GLY A 169 -7.36 1.99 18.28
CA GLY A 169 -6.14 2.79 18.42
C GLY A 169 -5.95 3.81 17.30
N GLY A 170 -7.02 4.23 16.62
CA GLY A 170 -6.99 5.29 15.61
C GLY A 170 -6.65 4.76 14.23
N GLY A 171 -5.81 5.48 13.48
CA GLY A 171 -5.48 5.11 12.13
C GLY A 171 -4.84 6.21 11.31
N LEU A 172 -5.21 6.30 10.04
CA LEU A 172 -4.77 7.38 9.16
C LEU A 172 -5.44 8.67 9.57
N TRP A 173 -4.69 9.78 9.62
CA TRP A 173 -5.24 11.09 9.92
C TRP A 173 -4.50 12.23 9.20
N VAL A 174 -5.27 13.20 8.70
CA VAL A 174 -4.76 14.43 8.07
C VAL A 174 -5.35 15.62 8.80
N GLY A 175 -4.56 16.20 9.69
CA GLY A 175 -5.01 17.20 10.65
C GLY A 175 -4.36 18.57 10.52
N LYS A 176 -3.65 18.84 9.43
CA LYS A 176 -3.25 20.20 9.04
C LYS A 176 -2.84 20.25 7.57
N ARG A 177 -2.60 21.45 7.04
CA ARG A 177 -1.91 21.66 5.76
C ARG A 177 -0.46 21.20 5.83
N TYR A 178 0.10 20.78 4.70
CA TYR A 178 1.55 20.54 4.56
C TYR A 178 2.31 21.87 4.36
N ALA A 179 2.01 22.83 5.23
CA ALA A 179 2.56 24.18 5.26
C ALA A 179 2.97 24.54 6.71
N HIS A 180 3.71 25.65 6.84
CA HIS A 180 4.10 26.17 8.15
C HIS A 180 2.89 26.66 8.94
N GLU A 181 1.93 27.28 8.26
CA GLU A 181 0.74 27.89 8.85
C GLU A 181 -0.56 27.20 8.41
N GLY A 182 -1.63 27.48 9.14
CA GLY A 182 -2.98 27.00 8.84
C GLY A 182 -3.69 26.40 10.05
N GLN A 183 -5.00 26.23 9.92
CA GLN A 183 -5.84 25.61 10.93
C GLN A 183 -5.34 24.19 11.26
N ARG A 184 -5.32 23.87 12.56
CA ARG A 184 -5.11 22.51 13.06
C ARG A 184 -6.44 21.81 13.28
N TYR A 185 -6.45 20.53 12.93
CA TYR A 185 -7.54 19.58 13.09
C TYR A 185 -6.96 18.25 13.57
N PRO A 186 -6.37 18.19 14.77
CA PRO A 186 -5.51 17.08 15.19
C PRO A 186 -6.29 15.78 15.38
N ASP A 187 -5.58 14.64 15.36
CA ASP A 187 -6.24 13.35 15.59
C ASP A 187 -6.85 13.29 17.00
N PRO A 188 -8.09 12.76 17.16
CA PRO A 188 -8.79 12.71 18.43
C PRO A 188 -8.05 11.99 19.57
N LEU A 189 -7.20 11.01 19.28
CA LEU A 189 -6.61 10.14 20.31
C LEU A 189 -5.30 10.67 20.90
N LYS A 190 -4.45 11.27 20.06
CA LYS A 190 -3.08 11.67 20.42
C LYS A 190 -2.78 13.13 20.11
N GLY A 191 -3.68 13.85 19.46
CA GLY A 191 -3.47 15.26 19.14
C GLY A 191 -2.42 15.51 18.04
N LEU A 192 -2.03 14.48 17.29
CA LEU A 192 -1.04 14.55 16.22
C LEU A 192 -1.64 15.20 14.97
N SER A 193 -0.79 15.92 14.24
CA SER A 193 -1.22 16.66 13.06
C SER A 193 -1.30 15.79 11.80
N HIS A 194 -0.46 14.77 11.68
CA HIS A 194 -0.51 13.76 10.63
C HIS A 194 -0.16 12.43 11.25
N ALA A 195 -1.12 11.50 11.27
CA ALA A 195 -0.96 10.27 12.02
C ALA A 195 -1.25 9.04 11.19
N ALA A 196 -0.66 7.93 11.61
CA ALA A 196 -0.95 6.61 11.09
C ALA A 196 -0.74 5.58 12.19
N THR A 197 -1.53 4.51 12.12
CA THR A 197 -1.14 3.20 12.66
C THR A 197 -0.73 2.30 11.52
N VAL A 198 0.22 1.39 11.76
CA VAL A 198 0.68 0.45 10.74
C VAL A 198 -0.45 -0.51 10.31
N SER A 199 -1.31 -0.93 11.23
CA SER A 199 -2.47 -1.76 10.91
C SER A 199 -3.37 -1.12 9.87
N GLN A 200 -3.65 0.18 10.00
CA GLN A 200 -4.54 0.87 9.07
C GLN A 200 -3.85 1.22 7.74
N VAL A 201 -2.53 1.44 7.76
CA VAL A 201 -1.74 1.54 6.52
C VAL A 201 -1.76 0.20 5.76
N CYS A 202 -1.53 -0.92 6.44
CA CYS A 202 -1.62 -2.25 5.84
C CYS A 202 -3.04 -2.53 5.31
N ARG A 203 -4.07 -2.16 6.06
CA ARG A 203 -5.48 -2.30 5.65
C ARG A 203 -5.78 -1.47 4.41
N PHE A 204 -5.28 -0.24 4.33
CA PHE A 204 -5.41 0.59 3.13
C PHE A 204 -4.87 -0.13 1.89
N TYR A 205 -3.63 -0.60 1.92
CA TYR A 205 -3.02 -1.29 0.76
C TYR A 205 -3.70 -2.63 0.46
N TYR A 206 -4.15 -3.35 1.49
CA TYR A 206 -4.93 -4.58 1.32
C TYR A 206 -6.27 -4.30 0.63
N LEU A 207 -7.03 -3.29 1.04
CA LEU A 207 -8.28 -2.94 0.35
C LEU A 207 -8.00 -2.43 -1.08
N LEU A 208 -6.93 -1.64 -1.27
CA LEU A 208 -6.53 -1.11 -2.57
C LEU A 208 -6.23 -2.23 -3.57
N VAL A 209 -5.40 -3.20 -3.20
CA VAL A 209 -4.99 -4.29 -4.11
C VAL A 209 -6.13 -5.26 -4.43
N TYR A 210 -7.20 -5.29 -3.63
CA TYR A 210 -8.42 -6.06 -3.91
C TYR A 210 -9.51 -5.23 -4.61
N GLY A 211 -9.24 -3.97 -4.98
CA GLY A 211 -10.21 -3.12 -5.67
C GLY A 211 -11.38 -2.66 -4.79
N GLN A 212 -11.19 -2.63 -3.47
CA GLN A 212 -12.25 -2.40 -2.48
C GLN A 212 -12.32 -0.95 -1.99
N LEU A 213 -11.39 -0.08 -2.38
CA LEU A 213 -11.44 1.33 -2.02
C LEU A 213 -12.25 2.11 -3.07
N VAL A 214 -13.38 2.68 -2.63
CA VAL A 214 -14.35 3.45 -3.43
C VAL A 214 -15.06 2.61 -4.49
N SER A 215 -14.33 2.20 -5.51
CA SER A 215 -14.75 1.26 -6.56
C SER A 215 -13.52 0.60 -7.17
N TYR A 216 -13.73 -0.45 -7.98
CA TYR A 216 -12.63 -1.14 -8.66
C TYR A 216 -11.81 -0.17 -9.53
N GLU A 217 -12.49 0.68 -10.30
CA GLU A 217 -11.84 1.66 -11.19
C GLU A 217 -11.08 2.73 -10.41
N ARG A 218 -11.64 3.24 -9.31
CA ARG A 218 -10.93 4.21 -8.45
C ARG A 218 -9.73 3.58 -7.74
N SER A 219 -9.83 2.33 -7.32
CA SER A 219 -8.68 1.57 -6.80
C SER A 219 -7.58 1.40 -7.86
N LYS A 220 -7.96 1.09 -9.10
CA LYS A 220 -7.03 1.00 -10.23
C LYS A 220 -6.36 2.35 -10.52
N GLN A 221 -7.11 3.44 -10.50
CA GLN A 221 -6.58 4.80 -10.67
C GLN A 221 -5.59 5.18 -9.55
N MET A 222 -5.89 4.84 -8.29
CA MET A 222 -4.95 5.03 -7.18
C MET A 222 -3.67 4.22 -7.37
N LEU A 223 -3.76 2.96 -7.80
CA LEU A 223 -2.58 2.15 -8.12
C LEU A 223 -1.74 2.78 -9.24
N GLN A 224 -2.35 3.29 -10.30
CA GLN A 224 -1.62 4.01 -11.36
C GLN A 224 -0.86 5.22 -10.81
N ILE A 225 -1.49 6.02 -9.95
CA ILE A 225 -0.84 7.18 -9.32
C ILE A 225 0.32 6.76 -8.40
N MET A 226 0.19 5.63 -7.69
CA MET A 226 1.20 5.14 -6.74
C MET A 226 2.36 4.37 -7.38
N GLY A 227 2.14 3.80 -8.58
CA GLY A 227 3.08 2.91 -9.27
C GLY A 227 4.22 3.61 -10.01
N GLU A 228 4.20 4.94 -10.09
CA GLU A 228 5.24 5.77 -10.72
C GLU A 228 5.93 6.69 -9.71
N PRO A 229 6.66 6.16 -8.71
CA PRO A 229 7.37 7.00 -7.76
C PRO A 229 8.55 7.72 -8.44
N GLU A 230 8.60 9.05 -8.32
CA GLU A 230 9.71 9.86 -8.86
C GLU A 230 10.83 10.13 -7.85
N LEU A 231 10.77 9.44 -6.70
CA LEU A 231 11.77 9.54 -5.65
C LEU A 231 12.41 8.16 -5.44
N HIS A 232 13.73 8.07 -5.56
CA HIS A 232 14.48 6.79 -5.44
C HIS A 232 15.23 6.66 -4.10
N HIS A 233 14.73 7.30 -3.04
CA HIS A 233 15.36 7.28 -1.71
C HIS A 233 14.67 6.29 -0.75
N LYS A 234 15.33 5.97 0.38
CA LYS A 234 14.85 5.07 1.45
C LYS A 234 14.72 3.61 0.98
N PHE A 235 13.57 2.98 1.21
CA PHE A 235 13.28 1.60 0.85
C PHE A 235 13.48 1.31 -0.64
N VAL A 236 13.24 2.31 -1.50
CA VAL A 236 13.42 2.20 -2.96
C VAL A 236 14.89 1.93 -3.31
N ASN A 237 15.83 2.64 -2.70
CA ASN A 237 17.27 2.44 -2.97
C ASN A 237 17.72 1.00 -2.70
N THR A 238 17.18 0.37 -1.65
CA THR A 238 17.47 -1.04 -1.37
C THR A 238 16.76 -1.95 -2.37
N LEU A 239 15.48 -1.71 -2.67
CA LEU A 239 14.71 -2.49 -3.63
C LEU A 239 15.32 -2.46 -5.04
N ASP A 240 15.76 -1.29 -5.51
CA ASP A 240 16.41 -1.11 -6.81
C ASP A 240 17.67 -1.99 -6.95
N LYS A 241 18.28 -2.41 -5.84
CA LYS A 241 19.43 -3.33 -5.83
C LYS A 241 19.04 -4.80 -5.75
N ILE A 242 18.04 -5.14 -4.95
CA ILE A 242 17.69 -6.55 -4.65
C ILE A 242 16.60 -7.11 -5.55
N ALA A 243 15.79 -6.25 -6.16
CA ALA A 243 14.68 -6.60 -7.04
C ALA A 243 14.44 -5.46 -8.05
N PRO A 244 15.40 -5.19 -8.96
CA PRO A 244 15.35 -4.04 -9.88
C PRO A 244 14.13 -4.03 -10.80
N ASP A 245 13.58 -5.21 -11.12
CA ASP A 245 12.41 -5.35 -11.99
C ASP A 245 11.08 -5.30 -11.23
N ALA A 246 11.11 -5.12 -9.90
CA ALA A 246 9.90 -5.07 -9.09
C ALA A 246 9.12 -3.78 -9.36
N LYS A 247 7.83 -3.92 -9.69
CA LYS A 247 6.91 -2.79 -9.71
C LYS A 247 6.53 -2.41 -8.28
N LEU A 248 6.70 -1.12 -7.94
CA LEU A 248 6.52 -0.63 -6.58
C LEU A 248 5.41 0.41 -6.51
N TYR A 249 4.35 0.08 -5.77
CA TYR A 249 3.23 0.96 -5.46
C TYR A 249 3.40 1.47 -4.05
N ARG A 250 3.72 2.75 -3.85
CA ARG A 250 4.09 3.23 -2.52
C ARG A 250 3.79 4.69 -2.25
N LYS A 251 3.83 5.03 -0.96
CA LYS A 251 4.02 6.38 -0.45
C LYS A 251 5.04 6.39 0.69
N SER A 252 5.93 7.36 0.69
CA SER A 252 6.88 7.59 1.80
C SER A 252 6.66 8.93 2.49
N GLY A 253 6.99 9.01 3.78
CA GLY A 253 7.10 10.25 4.56
C GLY A 253 8.49 10.41 5.15
N SER A 254 8.91 11.65 5.42
CA SER A 254 10.08 11.99 6.22
C SER A 254 9.76 13.21 7.05
N TRP A 255 10.31 13.25 8.25
CA TRP A 255 10.34 14.43 9.10
C TRP A 255 11.75 14.51 9.70
N ARG A 256 12.24 15.73 9.88
CA ARG A 256 13.55 16.03 10.46
C ARG A 256 13.32 16.96 11.65
#